data_AF-A0A915MB25-F1
#
_entry.id   AF-A0A915MB25-F1
#
_cell.length_a   1.000
_cell.length_b   1.000
_cell.length_c   1.000
_cell.angle_alpha   90.00
_cell.angle_beta   90.00
_cell.angle_gamma   90.00
#
_symmetry.space_group_name_H-M   'P 1'
#
loop_
_entity.id
_entity.type
_entity.pdbx_description
1 polymer ?
#
loop_
_entity_poly.entity_id
_entity_poly.type
_entity_poly.pdbx_seq_one_letter_code
_entity_poly.pdbx_strand_id
1 'polypeptide(L)'
;MFPPPAKKTFCSICNNEVDTFDQKVALERHIVHKECFRCGICDVQLNQGSCSFDHILYRHYGPMWFCPAHKMLGSGEKFELLKAKYGEPKGLKQ
;
A
#
# COMPACT_ATOMS: atom_id res chain seq x y z
N MET A 1 25.95 -7.16 28.02
CA MET A 1 25.80 -6.58 26.68
C MET A 1 24.32 -6.48 26.40
N PHE A 2 23.74 -5.28 26.41
CA PHE A 2 22.33 -5.10 26.04
C PHE A 2 22.24 -5.03 24.52
N PRO A 3 21.43 -5.87 23.86
CA PRO A 3 21.18 -5.71 22.44
C PRO A 3 20.56 -4.31 22.22
N PRO A 4 20.99 -3.58 21.17
CA PRO A 4 20.39 -2.29 20.86
C PRO A 4 18.89 -2.47 20.61
N PRO A 5 18.04 -1.51 20.99
CA PRO A 5 16.61 -1.60 20.77
C PRO A 5 16.36 -1.78 19.27
N ALA A 6 15.74 -2.91 18.90
CA ALA A 6 15.36 -3.18 17.52
C ALA A 6 14.47 -2.02 17.04
N LYS A 7 14.88 -1.37 15.95
CA LYS A 7 14.09 -0.29 15.34
C LYS A 7 12.76 -0.88 14.87
N LYS A 8 11.71 -0.69 15.66
CA LYS A 8 10.36 -1.15 15.33
C LYS A 8 9.84 -0.34 14.15
N THR A 9 9.57 -1.02 13.04
CA THR A 9 8.95 -0.44 11.86
C THR A 9 7.47 -0.80 11.87
N PHE A 10 6.59 0.09 11.40
CA PHE A 10 5.15 -0.16 11.37
C PHE A 10 4.65 -0.23 9.94
N CYS A 11 3.71 -1.12 9.69
CA CYS A 11 3.11 -1.30 8.37
C CYS A 11 2.18 -0.14 8.06
N SER A 12 2.39 0.54 6.95
CA SER A 12 1.53 1.67 6.54
C SER A 12 0.12 1.25 6.10
N ILE A 13 -0.14 -0.05 5.92
CA ILE A 13 -1.45 -0.58 5.51
C ILE A 13 -2.25 -1.08 6.71
N CYS A 14 -1.66 -1.97 7.52
CA CYS A 14 -2.37 -2.61 8.64
C CYS A 14 -2.04 -1.97 10.00
N ASN A 15 -1.14 -0.98 10.05
CA ASN A 15 -0.64 -0.32 11.26
C ASN A 15 -0.03 -1.26 12.32
N ASN A 16 0.26 -2.52 11.96
CA ASN A 16 0.92 -3.47 12.85
C ASN A 16 2.45 -3.34 12.81
N GLU A 17 3.09 -3.83 13.86
CA GLU A 17 4.55 -3.93 13.94
C GLU A 17 5.09 -4.85 12.84
N VAL A 18 6.09 -4.37 12.11
CA VAL A 18 6.85 -5.11 11.11
C VAL A 18 8.17 -5.47 11.77
N ASP A 19 8.30 -6.73 12.15
CA ASP A 19 9.52 -7.24 12.77
C ASP A 19 10.70 -7.22 11.78
N THR A 20 11.90 -7.44 12.29
CA THR A 20 13.12 -7.55 11.48
C THR A 20 13.22 -8.91 10.81
N PHE A 21 12.65 -9.95 11.43
CA PHE A 21 12.56 -11.30 10.86
C PHE A 21 11.45 -11.42 9.81
N ASP A 22 10.46 -10.54 9.85
CA ASP A 22 9.33 -10.58 8.94
C ASP A 22 9.71 -10.11 7.53
N GLN A 23 9.16 -10.77 6.50
CA GLN A 23 9.37 -10.33 5.11
C GLN A 23 8.65 -9.00 4.91
N LYS A 24 9.43 -7.92 4.84
CA LYS A 24 8.93 -6.56 4.66
C LYS A 24 9.33 -5.97 3.33
N VAL A 25 8.45 -5.14 2.81
CA VAL A 25 8.61 -4.41 1.56
C VAL A 25 8.75 -2.94 1.91
N ALA A 26 9.90 -2.37 1.56
CA ALA A 26 10.17 -0.95 1.69
C ALA A 26 9.97 -0.28 0.32
N LEU A 27 8.96 0.57 0.23
CA LEU A 27 8.61 1.31 -1.00
C LEU A 27 8.74 2.79 -0.73
N GLU A 28 9.75 3.40 -1.36
CA GLU A 28 10.10 4.82 -1.20
C GLU A 28 10.24 5.23 0.28
N ARG A 29 9.14 5.62 0.93
CA ARG A 29 9.07 6.08 2.33
C ARG A 29 8.12 5.26 3.20
N HIS A 30 7.51 4.20 2.67
CA HIS A 30 6.57 3.34 3.36
C HIS A 30 7.16 1.95 3.58
N ILE A 31 6.92 1.42 4.77
CA ILE A 31 7.24 0.03 5.10
C ILE A 31 5.92 -0.70 5.24
N VAL A 32 5.78 -1.83 4.55
CA VAL A 32 4.60 -2.68 4.60
C VAL A 32 5.03 -4.13 4.70
N HIS A 33 4.24 -4.98 5.36
CA HIS A 33 4.47 -6.42 5.31
C HIS A 33 4.33 -6.91 3.87
N LYS A 34 5.13 -7.89 3.47
CA LYS A 34 5.00 -8.53 2.15
C LYS A 34 3.62 -9.16 1.95
N GLU A 35 3.00 -9.64 3.02
CA GLU A 35 1.63 -10.13 2.98
C GLU A 35 0.60 -9.02 2.82
N CYS A 36 0.78 -7.87 3.48
CA CYS A 36 -0.07 -6.70 3.31
C CYS A 36 0.13 -6.02 1.95
N PHE A 37 1.26 -6.27 1.29
CA PHE A 37 1.60 -5.68 0.01
C PHE A 37 0.78 -6.29 -1.13
N ARG A 38 -0.47 -5.84 -1.23
CA ARG A 38 -1.46 -6.35 -2.18
C ARG A 38 -2.10 -5.22 -2.97
N CYS A 39 -2.68 -5.58 -4.11
CA CYS A 39 -3.36 -4.62 -4.95
C CYS A 39 -4.62 -4.11 -4.25
N GLY A 40 -4.76 -2.79 -4.11
CA GLY A 40 -5.97 -2.21 -3.53
C GLY A 40 -7.24 -2.59 -4.30
N ILE A 41 -7.16 -2.91 -5.59
CA ILE A 41 -8.32 -3.26 -6.40
C ILE A 41 -8.64 -4.76 -6.29
N CYS A 42 -7.74 -5.64 -6.74
CA CYS A 42 -8.00 -7.10 -6.79
C CYS A 42 -7.42 -7.91 -5.63
N ASP A 43 -6.81 -7.28 -4.62
CA ASP A 43 -6.13 -7.95 -3.51
C ASP A 43 -5.03 -8.94 -3.92
N VAL A 44 -4.56 -8.91 -5.18
CA VAL A 44 -3.46 -9.78 -5.62
C VAL A 44 -2.16 -9.38 -4.94
N GLN A 45 -1.35 -10.38 -4.59
CA GLN A 45 -0.03 -10.15 -4.01
C GLN A 45 0.89 -9.42 -5.00
N LEU A 46 1.51 -8.35 -4.51
CA LEU A 46 2.43 -7.54 -5.28
C LEU A 46 3.86 -7.94 -4.95
N ASN A 47 4.75 -7.83 -5.93
CA ASN A 47 6.17 -7.99 -5.71
C ASN A 47 6.86 -6.63 -5.80
N GLN A 48 7.87 -6.45 -4.96
CA GLN A 48 8.70 -5.26 -4.95
C GLN A 48 9.38 -5.14 -6.33
N GLY A 49 9.02 -4.12 -7.11
CA GLY A 49 9.52 -3.90 -8.48
C GLY A 49 8.48 -4.11 -9.59
N SER A 50 7.37 -4.80 -9.33
CA SER A 50 6.28 -5.00 -10.31
C SER A 50 4.94 -4.42 -9.85
N CYS A 51 5.00 -3.36 -9.05
CA CYS A 51 3.84 -2.61 -8.58
C CYS A 51 3.85 -1.20 -9.16
N SER A 52 2.70 -0.53 -9.10
CA SER A 52 2.64 0.92 -9.27
C SER A 52 1.94 1.58 -8.12
N PHE A 53 2.30 2.84 -7.91
CA PHE A 53 1.76 3.71 -6.90
C PHE A 53 1.14 4.92 -7.61
N ASP A 54 0.00 5.37 -7.13
CA ASP A 54 -0.74 6.47 -7.75
C ASP A 54 -0.98 7.56 -6.72
N HIS A 55 -0.29 8.70 -6.88
CA HIS A 55 -0.34 9.81 -5.93
C HIS A 55 -1.73 10.45 -5.84
N ILE A 56 -2.54 10.36 -6.90
CA ILE A 56 -3.90 10.90 -6.90
C ILE A 56 -4.74 10.05 -5.95
N LEU A 57 -4.73 8.73 -6.17
CA LEU A 57 -5.47 7.78 -5.33
C LEU A 57 -4.93 7.74 -3.91
N TYR A 58 -3.63 7.94 -3.73
CA TYR A 58 -3.01 8.08 -2.41
C TYR A 58 -3.67 9.16 -1.56
N ARG A 59 -3.99 10.31 -2.17
CA ARG A 59 -4.62 11.43 -1.45
C ARG A 59 -6.09 11.13 -1.07
N HIS A 60 -6.74 10.22 -1.77
CA HIS A 60 -8.14 9.87 -1.58
C HIS A 60 -8.35 8.65 -0.68
N TYR A 61 -7.51 7.63 -0.81
CA TYR A 61 -7.65 6.33 -0.14
C TYR A 61 -6.44 5.97 0.75
N GLY A 62 -5.32 6.67 0.64
CA GLY A 62 -4.10 6.42 1.42
C GLY A 62 -3.04 5.56 0.72
N PRO A 63 -2.01 5.07 1.42
CA PRO A 63 -0.92 4.27 0.86
C PRO A 63 -1.42 2.98 0.23
N MET A 64 -1.49 2.94 -1.09
CA MET A 64 -2.02 1.80 -1.82
C MET A 64 -1.29 1.56 -3.13
N TRP A 65 -1.18 0.28 -3.50
CA TRP A 65 -0.42 -0.15 -4.67
C TRP A 65 -1.28 -0.95 -5.62
N PHE A 66 -0.86 -0.98 -6.87
CA PHE A 66 -1.56 -1.63 -7.98
C PHE A 66 -0.68 -2.66 -8.65
N CYS A 67 -1.30 -3.77 -9.04
CA CYS A 67 -0.62 -4.85 -9.75
C CYS A 67 -0.27 -4.45 -11.19
N PRO A 68 0.59 -5.22 -11.88
CA PRO A 68 0.93 -4.93 -13.27
C PRO A 68 -0.28 -4.85 -14.20
N ALA A 69 -1.35 -5.60 -13.91
CA ALA A 69 -2.59 -5.51 -14.67
C ALA A 69 -3.29 -4.17 -14.43
N HIS A 70 -3.42 -3.77 -13.16
CA HIS A 70 -4.10 -2.53 -12.78
C HIS A 70 -3.24 -1.28 -12.84
N LYS A 71 -1.92 -1.38 -13.05
CA LYS A 71 -1.09 -0.20 -13.28
C LYS A 71 -1.32 0.42 -14.65
N MET A 72 -1.75 -0.39 -15.62
CA MET A 72 -2.04 0.05 -16.99
C MET A 72 -3.41 0.72 -17.11
N LEU A 73 -4.31 0.48 -16.14
CA LEU A 73 -5.57 1.20 -16.04
C LEU A 73 -5.31 2.70 -15.81
N GLY A 74 -6.17 3.54 -16.36
CA GLY A 74 -6.16 4.97 -16.07
C GLY A 74 -6.45 5.25 -14.60
N SER A 75 -6.00 6.38 -14.07
CA SER A 75 -6.34 6.81 -12.70
C SER A 75 -7.86 6.92 -12.49
N GLY A 76 -8.62 7.27 -13.52
CA GLY A 76 -10.09 7.29 -13.52
C GLY A 76 -10.71 5.91 -13.28
N GLU A 77 -10.32 4.90 -14.08
CA GLU A 77 -10.83 3.53 -13.91
C GLU A 77 -10.48 2.95 -12.54
N LYS A 78 -9.24 3.17 -12.08
CA LYS A 78 -8.81 2.75 -10.74
C LYS A 78 -9.67 3.40 -9.66
N PHE A 79 -9.98 4.69 -9.82
CA PHE A 79 -10.81 5.43 -8.87
C PHE A 79 -12.22 4.84 -8.77
N GLU A 80 -12.83 4.50 -9.90
CA GLU A 80 -14.16 3.86 -9.92
C GLU A 80 -14.13 2.48 -9.28
N LEU A 81 -13.13 1.66 -9.58
CA LEU A 81 -12.96 0.34 -8.97
C LEU A 81 -12.74 0.44 -7.45
N LEU A 82 -11.92 1.39 -7.02
CA LEU A 82 -11.71 1.69 -5.60
C LEU A 82 -12.98 2.18 -4.93
N LYS A 83 -13.73 3.06 -5.60
CA LYS A 83 -14.99 3.59 -5.10
C LYS A 83 -16.02 2.48 -4.94
N ALA A 84 -16.08 1.54 -5.88
CA ALA A 84 -16.95 0.39 -5.79
C ALA A 84 -16.57 -0.55 -4.63
N LYS A 85 -15.28 -0.68 -4.32
CA LYS A 85 -14.78 -1.60 -3.30
C LYS A 85 -14.75 -1.04 -1.87
N TYR A 86 -14.22 0.17 -1.70
CA TYR A 86 -14.06 0.82 -0.39
C TYR A 86 -15.11 1.90 -0.12
N GLY A 87 -15.97 2.20 -1.09
CA GLY A 87 -16.93 3.29 -1.02
C GLY A 87 -16.32 4.63 -1.42
N GLU A 88 -17.09 5.70 -1.24
CA GLU A 88 -16.61 7.05 -1.58
C GLU A 88 -15.40 7.47 -0.75
N PRO A 89 -14.35 8.02 -1.38
CA PRO A 89 -13.16 8.44 -0.66
C PRO A 89 -13.53 9.58 0.28
N LYS A 90 -13.28 9.39 1.57
CA LYS A 90 -13.54 10.39 2.59
C LYS A 90 -12.49 11.50 2.50
N GLY A 91 -12.78 12.50 1.66
CA GLY A 91 -12.24 13.85 1.82
C GLY A 91 -11.31 14.31 0.71
N LEU A 92 -11.89 14.94 -0.31
CA LEU A 92 -11.35 16.22 -0.75
C LEU A 92 -12.20 17.31 -0.10
N LYS A 93 -11.85 17.72 1.12
CA LYS A 93 -12.22 19.06 1.57
C LYS A 93 -11.24 20.02 0.91
N GLN A 94 -11.68 20.68 -0.17
CA GLN A 94 -11.09 21.94 -0.60
C GLN A 94 -11.46 23.04 0.41
#